data_AF-A0AAP0WVU9-F1
#
_entry.id   AF-A0AAP0WVU9-F1
#
_cell.length_a   1.000
_cell.length_b   1.000
_cell.length_c   1.000
_cell.angle_alpha   90.00
_cell.angle_beta   90.00
_cell.angle_gamma   90.00
#
_symmetry.space_group_name_H-M   'P 1'
#
loop_
_entity.id
_entity.type
_entity.pdbx_description
1 polymer ?
#
loop_
_entity_poly.entity_id
_entity_poly.type
_entity_poly.pdbx_seq_one_letter_code
_entity_poly.pdbx_strand_id
1 'polypeptide(L)'
;MSKSSPLPSDIESAGSYMAAGPPSPPCNLYFSPPPRKSWFPLLVQIIFWANIAMFVLTMRENNCPERIGADSCVFYAYLGRYSFQPLNENPLYGPSLATLEDLGGLDRKRVVNNGEGWRLWFCIWLHAGAIHLLANMFSLLFIGIRLESEFGFLRIGPLYLLSGFGGSLLSALHLRSSISVGASGALFGLLGAMLSELITNWTIYTEKVPRLL
;
A
#
# COMPACT_ATOMS: atom_id res chain seq x y z
N MET A 1 59.43 85.61 20.34
CA MET A 1 58.13 86.26 20.63
C MET A 1 57.12 85.80 19.59
N SER A 2 55.90 85.51 20.04
CA SER A 2 54.70 85.09 19.30
C SER A 2 54.65 83.65 18.77
N LYS A 3 54.03 82.79 19.59
CA LYS A 3 53.37 81.55 19.17
C LYS A 3 52.11 81.94 18.39
N SER A 4 51.97 81.48 17.15
CA SER A 4 50.72 81.54 16.39
C SER A 4 49.95 80.24 16.56
N SER A 5 48.80 80.30 17.20
CA SER A 5 47.83 79.21 17.29
C SER A 5 47.05 79.05 15.98
N PRO A 6 46.92 77.84 15.42
CA PRO A 6 45.83 77.50 14.51
C PRO A 6 44.66 76.85 15.25
N LEU A 7 43.50 77.03 14.63
CA LEU A 7 42.11 76.79 15.03
C LEU A 7 41.73 75.35 15.45
N PRO A 8 40.57 75.20 16.12
CA PRO A 8 40.00 73.91 16.52
C PRO A 8 39.27 73.27 15.34
N SER A 9 39.94 72.36 14.63
CA SER A 9 39.28 71.51 13.62
C SER A 9 39.56 70.00 13.79
N ASP A 10 40.24 69.60 14.86
CA ASP A 10 40.66 68.20 15.07
C ASP A 10 39.63 67.34 15.82
N ILE A 11 38.33 67.70 15.78
CA ILE A 11 37.23 66.93 16.42
C ILE A 11 36.27 66.32 15.37
N GLU A 12 36.65 66.22 14.10
CA GLU A 12 35.87 65.49 13.08
C GLU A 12 36.52 64.17 12.61
N SER A 13 37.50 63.65 13.36
CA SER A 13 38.13 62.34 13.07
C SER A 13 37.36 61.12 13.61
N ALA A 14 36.11 61.27 14.07
CA ALA A 14 35.36 60.19 14.73
C ALA A 14 33.98 59.88 14.11
N GLY A 15 33.69 60.36 12.90
CA GLY A 15 32.37 60.22 12.27
C GLY A 15 32.23 59.22 11.12
N SER A 16 33.31 58.65 10.58
CA SER A 16 33.26 57.96 9.27
C SER A 16 33.27 56.43 9.32
N TYR A 17 33.04 55.80 10.48
CA TYR A 17 33.14 54.34 10.63
C TYR A 17 31.85 53.63 11.06
N MET A 18 30.65 54.08 10.71
CA MET A 18 29.44 53.24 10.85
C MET A 18 28.35 53.58 9.83
N ALA A 19 28.39 52.93 8.66
CA ALA A 19 27.20 52.72 7.83
C ALA A 19 27.39 51.53 6.86
N ALA A 20 27.96 50.42 7.32
CA ALA A 20 27.74 49.14 6.65
C ALA A 20 26.46 48.56 7.26
N GLY A 21 25.34 48.72 6.57
CA GLY A 21 24.11 48.01 6.92
C GLY A 21 24.37 46.50 6.98
N PRO A 22 23.58 45.74 7.76
CA PRO A 22 23.76 44.29 7.85
C PRO A 22 23.74 43.69 6.43
N PRO A 23 24.63 42.72 6.13
CA PRO A 23 24.64 42.08 4.82
C PRO A 23 23.24 41.54 4.54
N SER A 24 22.74 41.81 3.32
CA SER A 24 21.50 41.21 2.84
C SER A 24 21.55 39.70 3.08
N PRO A 25 20.48 39.08 3.62
CA PRO A 25 20.46 37.65 3.84
C PRO A 25 20.84 36.95 2.52
N PRO A 26 21.65 35.89 2.56
CA PRO A 26 22.06 35.17 1.37
C PRO A 26 20.79 34.81 0.59
N CYS A 27 20.81 35.14 -0.71
CA CYS A 27 19.74 34.84 -1.65
C CYS A 27 19.30 33.40 -1.37
N ASN A 28 18.05 33.22 -0.91
CA ASN A 28 17.52 31.90 -0.56
C ASN A 28 17.86 30.96 -1.70
N LEU A 29 18.85 30.08 -1.47
CA LEU A 29 19.06 28.91 -2.30
C LEU A 29 17.76 28.14 -2.15
N TYR A 30 16.82 28.38 -3.06
CA TYR A 30 15.65 27.57 -3.23
C TYR A 30 16.19 26.18 -3.47
N PHE A 31 16.25 25.39 -2.39
CA PHE A 31 16.50 23.97 -2.47
C PHE A 31 15.36 23.44 -3.33
N SER A 32 15.62 23.28 -4.61
CA SER A 32 14.73 22.59 -5.52
C SER A 32 15.05 21.13 -5.29
N PRO A 33 14.21 20.38 -4.55
CA PRO A 33 14.44 18.95 -4.40
C PRO A 33 14.54 18.35 -5.81
N PRO A 34 15.47 17.40 -6.03
CA PRO A 34 15.59 16.76 -7.32
C PRO A 34 14.22 16.22 -7.76
N PRO A 35 13.89 16.29 -9.06
CA PRO A 35 12.60 15.82 -9.56
C PRO A 35 12.35 14.39 -9.10
N ARG A 36 11.22 14.16 -8.42
CA ARG A 36 10.84 12.84 -7.90
C ARG A 36 10.72 11.90 -9.11
N LYS A 37 11.60 10.90 -9.23
CA LYS A 37 11.49 9.89 -10.28
C LYS A 37 10.20 9.10 -10.06
N SER A 38 9.23 9.27 -10.94
CA SER A 38 8.03 8.44 -10.95
C SER A 38 8.38 7.08 -11.53
N TRP A 39 8.17 6.02 -10.76
CA TRP A 39 8.32 4.66 -11.25
C TRP A 39 7.09 4.25 -12.05
N PHE A 40 7.29 3.50 -13.13
CA PHE A 40 6.17 2.84 -13.80
C PHE A 40 5.66 1.71 -12.89
N PRO A 41 4.35 1.65 -12.58
CA PRO A 41 3.81 0.74 -11.59
C PRO A 41 3.60 -0.67 -12.16
N LEU A 42 4.69 -1.37 -12.47
CA LEU A 42 4.64 -2.69 -13.10
C LEU A 42 4.29 -3.79 -12.10
N LEU A 43 4.82 -3.71 -10.88
CA LEU A 43 4.62 -4.72 -9.85
C LEU A 43 3.14 -4.84 -9.49
N VAL A 44 2.46 -3.71 -9.29
CA VAL A 44 1.03 -3.69 -8.95
C VAL A 44 0.19 -4.31 -10.06
N GLN A 45 0.53 -4.05 -11.33
CA GLN A 45 -0.14 -4.68 -12.47
C GLN A 45 0.09 -6.20 -12.49
N ILE A 46 1.32 -6.66 -12.21
CA ILE A 46 1.63 -8.09 -12.12
C ILE A 46 0.82 -8.74 -11.00
N ILE A 47 0.78 -8.12 -9.81
CA ILE A 47 0.02 -8.64 -8.66
C ILE A 47 -1.48 -8.68 -9.00
N PHE A 48 -2.01 -7.64 -9.64
CA PHE A 48 -3.41 -7.60 -10.06
C PHE A 48 -3.73 -8.80 -10.96
N TRP A 49 -2.99 -8.98 -12.05
CA TRP A 49 -3.23 -10.07 -12.99
C TRP A 49 -2.99 -11.45 -12.38
N ALA A 50 -2.01 -11.58 -11.48
CA ALA A 50 -1.78 -12.82 -10.74
C ALA A 50 -2.97 -13.19 -9.84
N ASN A 51 -3.58 -12.23 -9.15
CA ASN A 51 -4.77 -12.48 -8.33
C ASN A 51 -6.00 -12.85 -9.17
N ILE A 52 -6.19 -12.18 -10.31
CA ILE A 52 -7.24 -12.56 -11.27
C ILE A 52 -7.02 -13.99 -11.78
N ALA A 53 -5.80 -14.31 -12.21
CA ALA A 53 -5.45 -15.65 -12.70
C ALA A 53 -5.66 -16.72 -11.63
N MET A 54 -5.22 -16.46 -10.40
CA MET A 54 -5.42 -17.37 -9.27
C MET A 54 -6.90 -17.59 -8.96
N PHE A 55 -7.73 -16.54 -8.98
CA PHE A 55 -9.17 -16.70 -8.81
C PHE A 55 -9.81 -17.54 -9.92
N VAL A 56 -9.41 -17.35 -11.18
CA VAL A 56 -9.88 -18.17 -12.30
C VAL A 56 -9.47 -19.63 -12.13
N LEU A 57 -8.24 -19.90 -11.68
CA LEU A 57 -7.78 -21.25 -11.36
C LEU A 57 -8.59 -21.86 -10.22
N THR A 58 -8.84 -21.11 -9.15
CA THR A 58 -9.70 -21.56 -8.05
C THR A 58 -11.10 -21.93 -8.52
N MET A 59 -11.71 -21.11 -9.38
CA MET A 59 -13.04 -21.40 -9.93
C MET A 59 -13.04 -22.62 -10.89
N ARG A 60 -11.93 -22.85 -11.60
CA ARG A 60 -11.75 -24.03 -12.46
C ARG A 60 -11.74 -25.33 -11.65
N GLU A 61 -11.05 -25.31 -10.51
CA GLU A 61 -10.95 -26.45 -9.58
C GLU A 61 -12.22 -26.63 -8.75
N ASN A 62 -12.96 -25.55 -8.48
CA ASN A 62 -14.22 -25.64 -7.75
C ASN A 62 -15.26 -26.49 -8.49
N ASN A 63 -15.40 -26.27 -9.81
CA ASN A 63 -16.36 -26.95 -10.69
C ASN A 63 -17.71 -27.25 -10.02
N CYS A 64 -18.46 -26.19 -9.68
CA CYS A 64 -19.74 -26.29 -8.97
C CYS A 64 -20.71 -27.33 -9.58
N PRO A 65 -20.94 -27.37 -10.91
CA PRO A 65 -21.92 -28.27 -11.51
C PRO A 65 -21.61 -29.75 -11.30
N GLU A 66 -20.33 -30.10 -11.24
CA GLU A 66 -19.88 -31.49 -10.99
C GLU A 66 -20.03 -31.88 -9.52
N ARG A 67 -19.96 -30.90 -8.58
CA ARG A 67 -20.06 -31.16 -7.13
C ARG A 67 -21.50 -31.29 -6.62
N ILE A 68 -22.39 -30.38 -7.04
CA ILE A 68 -23.74 -30.24 -6.43
C ILE A 68 -24.88 -30.19 -7.46
N GLY A 69 -24.57 -30.37 -8.75
CA GLY A 69 -25.52 -30.27 -9.85
C GLY A 69 -25.69 -28.84 -10.37
N ALA A 70 -25.92 -28.73 -11.68
CA ALA A 70 -25.97 -27.47 -12.42
C ALA A 70 -27.05 -26.49 -11.92
N ASP A 71 -28.23 -26.99 -11.55
CA ASP A 71 -29.40 -26.17 -11.18
C ASP A 71 -29.21 -25.45 -9.83
N SER A 72 -28.34 -25.98 -8.98
CA SER A 72 -28.01 -25.39 -7.67
C SER A 72 -26.95 -24.30 -7.76
N CYS A 73 -26.25 -24.18 -8.89
CA CYS A 73 -25.13 -23.27 -9.07
C CYS A 73 -25.58 -21.88 -9.54
N VAL A 74 -24.94 -20.85 -9.00
CA VAL A 74 -25.26 -19.46 -9.34
C VAL A 74 -24.59 -19.09 -10.67
N PHE A 75 -25.37 -18.50 -11.58
CA PHE A 75 -24.95 -18.13 -12.94
C PHE A 75 -24.47 -19.29 -13.83
N TYR A 76 -24.92 -20.53 -13.57
CA TYR A 76 -24.58 -21.69 -14.40
C TYR A 76 -24.81 -21.46 -15.90
N ALA A 77 -25.95 -20.87 -16.27
CA ALA A 77 -26.30 -20.60 -17.67
C ALA A 77 -25.27 -19.74 -18.43
N TYR A 78 -24.49 -18.90 -17.74
CA TYR A 78 -23.52 -18.00 -18.34
C TYR A 78 -22.07 -18.47 -18.15
N LEU A 79 -21.74 -18.99 -16.97
CA LEU A 79 -20.37 -19.32 -16.59
C LEU A 79 -20.03 -20.81 -16.74
N GLY A 80 -21.03 -21.68 -16.92
CA GLY A 80 -20.84 -23.12 -17.03
C GLY A 80 -20.01 -23.68 -15.87
N ARG A 81 -18.84 -24.24 -16.19
CA ARG A 81 -17.88 -24.79 -15.19
C ARG A 81 -17.45 -23.77 -14.13
N TYR A 82 -17.38 -22.49 -14.47
CA TYR A 82 -16.93 -21.41 -13.58
C TYR A 82 -18.07 -20.82 -12.74
N SER A 83 -19.22 -21.48 -12.68
CA SER A 83 -20.34 -21.02 -11.86
C SER A 83 -19.99 -21.03 -10.37
N PHE A 84 -20.63 -20.12 -9.63
CA PHE A 84 -20.39 -19.95 -8.20
C PHE A 84 -21.22 -20.94 -7.38
N GLN A 85 -20.74 -21.22 -6.17
CA GLN A 85 -21.54 -21.94 -5.18
C GLN A 85 -22.82 -21.18 -4.83
N PRO A 86 -23.87 -21.88 -4.35
CA PRO A 86 -25.09 -21.24 -3.91
C PRO A 86 -24.82 -20.25 -2.77
N LEU A 87 -25.60 -19.17 -2.74
CA LEU A 87 -25.37 -18.04 -1.83
C LEU A 87 -25.54 -18.39 -0.34
N ASN A 88 -26.21 -19.50 -0.04
CA ASN A 88 -26.30 -20.05 1.31
C ASN A 88 -24.96 -20.62 1.80
N GLU A 89 -24.11 -21.09 0.89
CA GLU A 89 -22.76 -21.59 1.19
C GLU A 89 -21.73 -20.46 1.07
N ASN A 90 -21.76 -19.71 -0.04
CA ASN A 90 -20.82 -18.61 -0.26
C ASN A 90 -21.54 -17.33 -0.74
N PRO A 91 -21.81 -16.37 0.16
CA PRO A 91 -22.51 -15.14 -0.19
C PRO A 91 -21.65 -14.18 -1.04
N LEU A 92 -20.34 -14.45 -1.21
CA LEU A 92 -19.41 -13.57 -1.92
C LEU A 92 -19.28 -13.91 -3.41
N TYR A 93 -20.15 -14.77 -3.95
CA TYR A 93 -20.08 -15.32 -5.31
C TYR A 93 -18.71 -15.97 -5.56
N GLY A 94 -18.48 -17.11 -4.93
CA GLY A 94 -17.17 -17.75 -4.90
C GLY A 94 -17.21 -19.27 -4.96
N PRO A 95 -16.03 -19.89 -4.79
CA PRO A 95 -15.89 -21.34 -4.71
C PRO A 95 -16.38 -21.88 -3.36
N SER A 96 -16.40 -23.20 -3.23
CA SER A 96 -16.66 -23.89 -1.96
C SER A 96 -15.49 -23.72 -0.99
N LEU A 97 -15.80 -23.80 0.30
CA LEU A 97 -14.80 -23.74 1.36
C LEU A 97 -13.75 -24.87 1.21
N ALA A 98 -14.19 -26.07 0.84
CA ALA A 98 -13.32 -27.23 0.61
C ALA A 98 -12.32 -26.97 -0.52
N THR A 99 -12.75 -26.34 -1.63
CA THR A 99 -11.83 -26.00 -2.73
C THR A 99 -10.77 -25.00 -2.28
N LEU A 100 -11.15 -24.01 -1.46
CA LEU A 100 -10.18 -23.06 -0.90
C LEU A 100 -9.20 -23.76 0.05
N GLU A 101 -9.65 -24.71 0.88
CA GLU A 101 -8.76 -25.54 1.70
C GLU A 101 -7.75 -26.31 0.86
N ASP A 102 -8.22 -27.00 -0.17
CA ASP A 102 -7.37 -27.86 -0.99
C ASP A 102 -6.29 -27.05 -1.72
N LEU A 103 -6.63 -25.84 -2.15
CA LEU A 103 -5.71 -24.94 -2.87
C LEU A 103 -4.72 -24.18 -1.99
N GLY A 104 -4.79 -24.33 -0.67
CA GLY A 104 -3.85 -23.67 0.24
C GLY A 104 -4.44 -22.55 1.10
N GLY A 105 -5.76 -22.52 1.25
CA GLY A 105 -6.44 -21.64 2.20
C GLY A 105 -5.88 -21.83 3.61
N LEU A 106 -5.84 -20.74 4.38
CA LEU A 106 -5.22 -20.74 5.69
C LEU A 106 -6.14 -21.43 6.71
N ASP A 107 -5.76 -22.65 7.09
CA ASP A 107 -6.31 -23.37 8.23
C ASP A 107 -5.24 -23.52 9.32
N ARG A 108 -5.51 -22.91 10.49
CA ARG A 108 -4.64 -22.99 11.67
C ARG A 108 -4.30 -24.43 12.05
N LYS A 109 -5.26 -25.36 12.02
CA LYS A 109 -5.01 -26.75 12.43
C LYS A 109 -4.00 -27.41 11.52
N ARG A 110 -4.11 -27.23 10.21
CA ARG A 110 -3.13 -27.76 9.24
C ARG A 110 -1.76 -27.10 9.37
N VAL A 111 -1.71 -25.78 9.57
CA VAL A 111 -0.44 -25.06 9.75
C VAL A 111 0.29 -25.52 11.01
N VAL A 112 -0.41 -25.60 12.15
CA VAL A 112 0.19 -25.91 13.44
C VAL A 112 0.43 -27.41 13.64
N ASN A 113 -0.52 -28.26 13.28
CA ASN A 113 -0.45 -29.70 13.56
C ASN A 113 0.24 -30.48 12.44
N ASN A 114 0.06 -30.09 11.18
CA ASN A 114 0.64 -30.81 10.03
C ASN A 114 1.90 -30.13 9.49
N GLY A 115 2.30 -28.96 10.03
CA GLY A 115 3.47 -28.22 9.56
C GLY A 115 3.29 -27.58 8.17
N GLU A 116 2.05 -27.36 7.71
CA GLU A 116 1.75 -26.83 6.38
C GLU A 116 1.94 -25.30 6.29
N GLY A 117 3.12 -24.80 6.71
CA GLY A 117 3.43 -23.37 6.78
C GLY A 117 3.41 -22.63 5.43
N TRP A 118 3.54 -23.35 4.31
CA TRP A 118 3.41 -22.79 2.96
C TRP A 118 2.05 -22.11 2.72
N ARG A 119 1.00 -22.54 3.44
CA ARG A 119 -0.34 -21.93 3.37
C ARG A 119 -0.34 -20.45 3.76
N LEU A 120 0.57 -20.02 4.63
CA LEU A 120 0.72 -18.61 5.04
C LEU A 120 1.14 -17.69 3.87
N TRP A 121 1.78 -18.25 2.86
CA TRP A 121 2.18 -17.52 1.66
C TRP A 121 1.15 -17.66 0.54
N PHE A 122 0.61 -18.86 0.34
CA PHE A 122 -0.34 -19.14 -0.73
C PHE A 122 -1.72 -18.51 -0.50
N CYS A 123 -2.18 -18.42 0.76
CA CYS A 123 -3.49 -17.83 1.06
C CYS A 123 -3.62 -16.36 0.66
N ILE A 124 -2.50 -15.64 0.53
CA ILE A 124 -2.43 -14.23 0.09
C ILE A 124 -3.01 -14.07 -1.33
N TRP A 125 -2.90 -15.11 -2.17
CA TRP A 125 -3.34 -15.08 -3.56
C TRP A 125 -4.75 -15.64 -3.77
N LEU A 126 -5.28 -16.38 -2.80
CA LEU A 126 -6.62 -16.95 -2.85
C LEU A 126 -7.65 -15.93 -2.42
N HIS A 127 -8.85 -16.00 -2.99
CA HIS A 127 -9.94 -15.07 -2.67
C HIS A 127 -11.22 -15.84 -2.38
N ALA A 128 -11.94 -15.42 -1.34
CA ALA A 128 -13.17 -16.08 -0.89
C ALA A 128 -14.32 -15.99 -1.90
N GLY A 129 -14.30 -15.01 -2.80
CA GLY A 129 -15.32 -14.82 -3.83
C GLY A 129 -15.07 -13.58 -4.68
N ALA A 130 -15.89 -13.39 -5.71
CA ALA A 130 -15.75 -12.31 -6.67
C ALA A 130 -15.84 -10.92 -6.01
N ILE A 131 -16.77 -10.71 -5.08
CA ILE A 131 -16.90 -9.42 -4.36
C ILE A 131 -15.61 -9.13 -3.57
N HIS A 132 -15.08 -10.15 -2.89
CA HIS A 132 -13.86 -10.02 -2.11
C HIS A 132 -12.65 -9.70 -3.01
N LEU A 133 -12.53 -10.37 -4.16
CA LEU A 133 -11.50 -10.08 -5.16
C LEU A 133 -11.61 -8.63 -5.67
N LEU A 134 -12.80 -8.19 -6.05
CA LEU A 134 -13.03 -6.83 -6.56
C LEU A 134 -12.61 -5.77 -5.53
N ALA A 135 -12.98 -5.93 -4.26
CA ALA A 135 -12.59 -5.00 -3.21
C ALA A 135 -11.06 -4.94 -3.01
N ASN A 136 -10.38 -6.09 -3.06
CA ASN A 136 -8.92 -6.15 -2.96
C ASN A 136 -8.25 -5.51 -4.17
N MET A 137 -8.73 -5.80 -5.38
CA MET A 137 -8.16 -5.25 -6.61
C MET A 137 -8.37 -3.75 -6.73
N PHE A 138 -9.55 -3.24 -6.35
CA PHE A 138 -9.80 -1.80 -6.26
C PHE A 138 -8.80 -1.15 -5.30
N SER A 139 -8.70 -1.66 -4.08
CA SER A 139 -7.74 -1.14 -3.09
C SER A 139 -6.29 -1.20 -3.60
N LEU A 140 -5.89 -2.32 -4.21
CA LEU A 140 -4.55 -2.50 -4.78
C LEU A 140 -4.25 -1.48 -5.88
N LEU A 141 -5.19 -1.21 -6.78
CA LEU A 141 -4.98 -0.25 -7.86
C LEU A 141 -4.90 1.19 -7.32
N PHE A 142 -5.74 1.57 -6.37
CA PHE A 142 -5.71 2.94 -5.83
C PHE A 142 -4.47 3.21 -4.96
N ILE A 143 -4.19 2.31 -4.01
CA ILE A 143 -3.13 2.49 -3.02
C ILE A 143 -1.79 2.01 -3.57
N GLY A 144 -1.78 0.83 -4.19
CA GLY A 144 -0.55 0.21 -4.71
C GLY A 144 0.08 1.04 -5.82
N ILE A 145 -0.68 1.50 -6.83
CA ILE A 145 -0.12 2.32 -7.92
C ILE A 145 0.47 3.62 -7.37
N ARG A 146 -0.25 4.27 -6.45
CA ARG A 146 0.20 5.53 -5.83
C ARG A 146 1.52 5.34 -5.07
N LEU A 147 1.64 4.26 -4.31
CA LEU A 147 2.85 3.93 -3.56
C LEU A 147 3.99 3.46 -4.46
N GLU A 148 3.74 2.60 -5.43
CA GLU A 148 4.78 2.09 -6.33
C GLU A 148 5.37 3.21 -7.18
N SER A 149 4.53 4.11 -7.69
CA SER A 149 4.98 5.26 -8.48
C SER A 149 5.87 6.22 -7.68
N GLU A 150 5.68 6.33 -6.36
CA GLU A 150 6.46 7.22 -5.49
C GLU A 150 7.71 6.55 -4.90
N PHE A 151 7.58 5.33 -4.40
CA PHE A 151 8.65 4.65 -3.66
C PHE A 151 9.40 3.60 -4.48
N GLY A 152 8.85 3.20 -5.62
CA GLY A 152 9.39 2.15 -6.48
C GLY A 152 9.08 0.73 -6.02
N PHE A 153 9.09 -0.20 -6.97
CA PHE A 153 8.74 -1.61 -6.74
C PHE A 153 9.64 -2.32 -5.72
N LEU A 154 10.92 -1.92 -5.59
CA LEU A 154 11.87 -2.54 -4.65
C LEU A 154 11.49 -2.32 -3.18
N ARG A 155 10.73 -1.27 -2.88
CA ARG A 155 10.23 -1.00 -1.52
C ARG A 155 8.84 -1.58 -1.32
N ILE A 156 7.97 -1.41 -2.32
CA ILE A 156 6.57 -1.83 -2.24
C ILE A 156 6.41 -3.36 -2.31
N GLY A 157 7.25 -4.07 -3.08
CA GLY A 157 7.20 -5.53 -3.19
C GLY A 157 7.43 -6.26 -1.87
N PRO A 158 8.57 -6.05 -1.19
CA PRO A 158 8.81 -6.64 0.12
C PRO A 158 7.77 -6.22 1.15
N LEU A 159 7.33 -4.96 1.14
CA LEU A 159 6.28 -4.48 2.03
C LEU A 159 4.97 -5.25 1.84
N TYR A 160 4.51 -5.40 0.59
CA TYR A 160 3.30 -6.17 0.28
C TYR A 160 3.41 -7.62 0.76
N LEU A 161 4.53 -8.29 0.44
CA LEU A 161 4.73 -9.70 0.80
C LEU A 161 4.84 -9.91 2.32
N LEU A 162 5.62 -9.09 3.02
CA LEU A 162 5.80 -9.20 4.47
C LEU A 162 4.53 -8.84 5.23
N SER A 163 3.78 -7.82 4.78
CA SER A 163 2.50 -7.48 5.39
C SER A 163 1.44 -8.55 5.13
N GLY A 164 1.41 -9.16 3.94
CA GLY A 164 0.55 -10.30 3.64
C GLY A 164 0.86 -11.51 4.52
N PHE A 165 2.14 -11.84 4.67
CA PHE A 165 2.59 -12.91 5.56
C PHE A 165 2.26 -12.61 7.03
N GLY A 166 2.53 -11.38 7.50
CA GLY A 166 2.22 -10.95 8.86
C GLY A 166 0.73 -10.99 9.16
N GLY A 167 -0.12 -10.55 8.23
CA GLY A 167 -1.58 -10.65 8.34
C GLY A 167 -2.06 -12.10 8.39
N SER A 168 -1.44 -12.98 7.59
CA SER A 168 -1.72 -14.41 7.59
C SER A 168 -1.30 -15.07 8.90
N LEU A 169 -0.14 -14.69 9.45
CA LEU A 169 0.33 -15.16 10.75
C LEU A 169 -0.60 -14.73 11.88
N LEU A 170 -1.00 -13.45 11.92
CA LEU A 170 -1.95 -12.94 12.90
C LEU A 170 -3.32 -13.64 12.77
N SER A 171 -3.75 -13.92 11.54
CA SER A 171 -4.95 -14.70 11.26
C SER A 171 -4.83 -16.12 11.83
N ALA A 172 -3.71 -16.81 11.62
CA ALA A 172 -3.47 -18.15 12.16
C ALA A 172 -3.43 -18.18 13.70
N LEU A 173 -3.01 -17.09 14.35
CA LEU A 173 -2.98 -17.00 15.82
C LEU A 173 -4.37 -16.76 16.43
N HIS A 174 -5.22 -15.97 15.77
CA HIS A 174 -6.51 -15.55 16.32
C HIS A 174 -7.71 -16.39 15.84
N LEU A 175 -7.69 -16.87 14.59
CA LEU A 175 -8.79 -17.65 14.02
C LEU A 175 -8.62 -19.13 14.37
N ARG A 176 -9.55 -19.67 15.16
CA ARG A 176 -9.48 -21.06 15.66
C ARG A 176 -10.23 -22.07 14.79
N SER A 177 -11.22 -21.62 14.05
CA SER A 177 -12.19 -22.49 13.35
C SER A 177 -12.70 -21.89 12.04
N SER A 178 -11.96 -20.96 11.45
CA SER A 178 -12.34 -20.29 10.21
C SER A 178 -11.15 -20.23 9.28
N ILE A 179 -11.45 -20.31 7.99
CA ILE A 179 -10.43 -20.26 6.93
C ILE A 179 -10.25 -18.82 6.53
N SER A 180 -8.99 -18.41 6.46
CA SER A 180 -8.63 -17.07 5.98
C SER A 180 -7.97 -17.18 4.60
N VAL A 181 -8.39 -16.30 3.70
CA VAL A 181 -7.81 -16.14 2.36
C VAL A 181 -7.87 -14.66 2.00
N GLY A 182 -6.96 -14.21 1.15
CA GLY A 182 -7.01 -12.87 0.57
C GLY A 182 -5.74 -12.07 0.76
N ALA A 183 -5.55 -11.13 -0.17
CA ALA A 183 -4.46 -10.16 -0.15
C ALA A 183 -4.65 -9.04 0.89
N SER A 184 -5.75 -9.05 1.65
CA SER A 184 -6.15 -7.93 2.51
C SER A 184 -5.10 -7.58 3.58
N GLY A 185 -4.39 -8.56 4.14
CA GLY A 185 -3.28 -8.30 5.05
C GLY A 185 -2.13 -7.49 4.41
N ALA A 186 -1.83 -7.78 3.14
CA ALA A 186 -0.84 -7.02 2.38
C ALA A 186 -1.33 -5.59 2.11
N LEU A 187 -2.61 -5.44 1.77
CA LEU A 187 -3.23 -4.14 1.52
C LEU A 187 -3.31 -3.26 2.77
N PHE A 188 -3.61 -3.83 3.95
CA PHE A 188 -3.54 -3.09 5.20
C PHE A 188 -2.12 -2.62 5.52
N GLY A 189 -1.10 -3.41 5.15
CA GLY A 189 0.29 -2.97 5.21
C GLY A 189 0.59 -1.77 4.31
N LEU A 190 0.12 -1.81 3.06
CA LEU A 190 0.24 -0.67 2.14
C LEU A 190 -0.50 0.57 2.64
N LEU A 191 -1.72 0.42 3.16
CA LEU A 191 -2.48 1.49 3.81
C LEU A 191 -1.72 2.08 5.01
N GLY A 192 -1.12 1.23 5.84
CA GLY A 192 -0.28 1.66 6.95
C GLY A 192 0.94 2.48 6.48
N ALA A 193 1.56 2.09 5.37
CA ALA A 193 2.66 2.85 4.78
C ALA A 193 2.21 4.22 4.24
N MET A 194 1.06 4.31 3.56
CA MET A 194 0.49 5.60 3.16
C MET A 194 0.20 6.49 4.36
N LEU A 195 -0.37 5.92 5.44
CA LEU A 195 -0.67 6.66 6.65
C LEU A 195 0.62 7.16 7.32
N SER A 196 1.66 6.31 7.39
CA SER A 196 2.96 6.68 7.94
C SER A 196 3.63 7.81 7.14
N GLU A 197 3.53 7.78 5.81
CA GLU A 197 3.99 8.87 4.95
C GLU A 197 3.26 10.19 5.25
N LEU A 198 1.93 10.14 5.36
CA LEU A 198 1.11 11.31 5.65
C LEU A 198 1.48 11.95 6.99
N ILE A 199 1.68 11.13 8.03
CA ILE A 199 2.04 11.60 9.38
C ILE A 199 3.45 12.17 9.39
N THR A 200 4.42 11.51 8.76
CA THR A 200 5.83 11.94 8.77
C THR A 200 6.05 13.23 7.97
N ASN A 201 5.26 13.44 6.91
CA ASN A 201 5.35 14.63 6.05
C ASN A 201 4.24 15.66 6.34
N TRP A 202 3.57 15.57 7.50
CA TRP A 202 2.39 16.36 7.84
C TRP A 202 2.59 17.87 7.67
N THR A 203 3.77 18.39 8.00
CA THR A 203 4.12 19.81 7.92
C THR A 203 4.06 20.36 6.49
N ILE A 204 4.42 19.56 5.49
CA ILE A 204 4.36 19.95 4.06
C ILE A 204 2.90 20.09 3.59
N TYR A 205 2.00 19.26 4.13
CA TYR A 205 0.59 19.30 3.76
C TYR A 205 -0.13 20.46 4.44
N THR A 206 0.18 20.76 5.70
CA THR A 206 -0.42 21.90 6.43
C THR A 206 -0.05 23.26 5.84
N GLU A 207 1.09 23.40 5.15
CA GLU A 207 1.48 24.65 4.47
C GLU A 207 0.91 24.81 3.05
N LYS A 208 0.34 23.74 2.47
CA LYS A 208 -0.30 23.79 1.14
C LYS A 208 -1.79 24.08 1.21
N VAL A 209 -2.47 23.62 2.26
CA VAL A 209 -3.91 23.84 2.45
C VAL A 209 -4.29 25.34 2.51
N PRO A 210 -3.56 26.23 3.23
CA PRO A 210 -3.87 27.66 3.25
C PRO A 210 -3.57 28.40 1.94
N ARG A 211 -2.86 27.76 0.99
CA ARG A 211 -2.57 28.35 -0.34
C ARG A 211 -3.62 28.00 -1.39
N LEU A 212 -4.55 27.10 -1.06
CA LEU A 212 -5.64 26.64 -1.94
C LEU A 212 -7.02 27.19 -1.50
N LEU A 213 -7.08 27.85 -0.33
CA LEU A 213 -8.22 28.62 0.18
C LEU A 213 -7.92 30.11 0.02
#